data_AF-A0A7S2L8I3-F1
#
_entry.id   AF-A0A7S2L8I3-F1
#
_cell.length_a   1.000
_cell.length_b   1.000
_cell.length_c   1.000
_cell.angle_alpha   90.00
_cell.angle_beta   90.00
_cell.angle_gamma   90.00
#
_symmetry.space_group_name_H-M   'P 1'
#
loop_
_entity.id
_entity.type
_entity.pdbx_description
1 polymer ?
#
loop_
_entity_poly.entity_id
_entity_poly.type
_entity_poly.pdbx_seq_one_letter_code
_entity_poly.pdbx_strand_id
1 'polypeptide(L)'
;SSLLECWANSMNVGDYGVSRAEELLQILIEQDNATTQTYNSVILAHLRANRPSSAEKANNFLSQMEGLYNTTKNEAIKPDSLSYTATINCLAKSTSEADLQQGIEWVQRMRAIDVDPNIRTFAGIVKCITAYYQRLEIIHGESDEM
;
A
#
# COMPACT_ATOMS: atom_id res chain seq x y z
N SER A 1 18.45 7.01 7.00
CA SER A 1 17.61 6.48 5.91
C SER A 1 18.21 5.29 5.16
N SER A 2 19.52 5.02 5.20
CA SER A 2 20.19 4.00 4.37
C SER A 2 19.93 2.53 4.74
N LEU A 3 19.79 2.15 6.02
CA LEU A 3 19.60 0.73 6.39
C LEU A 3 18.20 0.19 6.03
N LEU A 4 17.16 1.03 6.17
CA LEU A 4 15.78 0.67 5.87
C LEU A 4 15.54 0.57 4.36
N GLU A 5 16.11 1.50 3.58
CA GLU A 5 16.16 1.38 2.12
C GLU A 5 16.96 0.15 1.68
N CYS A 6 18.14 -0.11 2.26
CA CYS A 6 18.92 -1.31 1.93
C CYS A 6 18.15 -2.60 2.19
N TRP A 7 17.25 -2.65 3.17
CA TRP A 7 16.46 -3.82 3.50
C TRP A 7 15.18 -3.94 2.67
N ALA A 8 14.49 -2.82 2.46
CA ALA A 8 13.38 -2.77 1.52
C ALA A 8 13.86 -3.15 0.11
N ASN A 9 15.05 -2.69 -0.29
CA ASN A 9 15.66 -2.88 -1.61
C ASN A 9 16.56 -4.12 -1.69
N SER A 10 16.77 -4.84 -0.58
CA SER A 10 17.39 -6.17 -0.51
C SER A 10 16.44 -7.17 -1.17
N MET A 11 16.50 -7.17 -2.49
CA MET A 11 15.78 -8.02 -3.42
C MET A 11 15.97 -9.49 -3.04
N ASN A 12 14.85 -10.19 -2.76
CA ASN A 12 14.78 -11.58 -2.27
C ASN A 12 15.47 -11.82 -0.92
N VAL A 13 14.72 -11.95 0.18
CA VAL A 13 14.59 -13.22 0.95
C VAL A 13 13.51 -13.05 2.03
N GLY A 14 12.39 -13.75 1.87
CA GLY A 14 11.65 -14.36 2.98
C GLY A 14 10.92 -13.46 3.96
N ASP A 15 10.14 -14.11 4.82
CA ASP A 15 9.19 -13.42 5.70
C ASP A 15 9.81 -12.39 6.64
N TYR A 16 11.11 -12.56 6.90
CA TYR A 16 11.91 -11.81 7.84
C TYR A 16 12.11 -10.33 7.49
N GLY A 17 12.20 -9.99 6.19
CA GLY A 17 12.43 -8.60 5.77
C GLY A 17 11.23 -7.70 6.09
N VAL A 18 10.01 -8.22 5.87
CA VAL A 18 8.77 -7.49 6.13
C VAL A 18 8.52 -7.34 7.63
N SER A 19 8.59 -8.45 8.38
CA SER A 19 8.33 -8.43 9.82
C SER A 19 9.28 -7.49 10.56
N ARG A 20 10.56 -7.44 10.14
CA ARG A 20 11.54 -6.56 10.77
C ARG A 20 11.35 -5.09 10.36
N ALA A 21 10.85 -4.83 9.16
CA ALA A 21 10.45 -3.47 8.76
C ALA A 21 9.25 -2.98 9.59
N GLU A 22 8.29 -3.86 9.88
CA GLU A 22 7.17 -3.57 10.79
C GLU A 22 7.64 -3.29 12.22
N GLU A 23 8.52 -4.13 12.79
CA GLU A 23 9.09 -3.92 14.13
C GLU A 23 9.84 -2.58 14.23
N LEU A 24 10.65 -2.25 13.22
CA LEU A 24 11.39 -0.99 13.19
C LEU A 24 10.44 0.21 13.12
N LEU A 25 9.36 0.13 12.35
CA LEU A 25 8.35 1.19 12.31
C LEU A 25 7.70 1.36 13.68
N GLN A 26 7.37 0.27 14.37
CA GLN A 26 6.78 0.32 15.70
C GLN A 26 7.70 1.02 16.71
N ILE A 27 8.99 0.68 16.72
CA ILE A 27 9.98 1.34 17.58
C ILE A 27 10.08 2.84 17.26
N LEU A 28 10.01 3.21 15.98
CA LEU A 28 10.08 4.62 15.56
C LEU A 28 8.81 5.40 15.93
N ILE A 29 7.64 4.77 15.94
CA ILE A 29 6.40 5.35 16.43
C ILE A 29 6.49 5.59 17.94
N GLU A 30 7.02 4.63 18.70
CA GLU A 30 7.25 4.79 20.15
C GLU A 30 8.24 5.92 20.48
N GLN A 31 9.19 6.18 19.58
CA GLN A 31 10.17 7.26 19.71
C GLN A 31 9.71 8.60 19.11
N ASP A 32 8.48 8.69 18.59
CA ASP A 32 7.94 9.86 17.87
C ASP A 32 8.85 10.38 16.74
N ASN A 33 9.60 9.48 16.11
CA ASN A 33 10.56 9.77 15.04
C ASN A 33 10.20 9.04 13.73
N ALA A 34 8.92 8.69 13.58
CA ALA A 34 8.40 8.12 12.36
C ALA A 34 8.33 9.21 11.28
N THR A 35 8.81 8.89 10.08
CA THR A 35 8.81 9.82 8.93
C THR A 35 8.07 9.19 7.75
N THR A 36 7.63 10.02 6.81
CA THR A 36 7.01 9.57 5.55
C THR A 36 7.88 8.54 4.81
N GLN A 37 9.21 8.70 4.84
CA GLN A 37 10.16 7.74 4.23
C GLN A 37 10.12 6.37 4.90
N THR A 38 10.01 6.33 6.23
CA THR A 38 9.92 5.07 7.00
C THR A 38 8.66 4.30 6.60
N TYR A 39 7.51 4.97 6.61
CA TYR A 39 6.25 4.36 6.21
C TYR A 39 6.25 3.88 4.76
N ASN A 40 6.76 4.72 3.84
CA ASN A 40 6.88 4.36 2.43
C ASN A 40 7.71 3.10 2.24
N SER A 41 8.80 2.96 2.97
CA SER A 41 9.66 1.78 2.91
C SER A 41 8.95 0.50 3.34
N VAL A 42 8.14 0.57 4.41
CA VAL A 42 7.34 -0.57 4.90
C VAL A 42 6.26 -0.95 3.91
N ILE A 43 5.52 0.03 3.37
CA ILE A 43 4.49 -0.21 2.35
C ILE A 43 5.10 -0.82 1.07
N LEU A 44 6.27 -0.32 0.64
CA LEU A 44 6.99 -0.89 -0.50
C LEU A 44 7.49 -2.32 -0.22
N ALA A 45 7.90 -2.63 1.02
CA ALA A 45 8.27 -3.99 1.40
C ALA A 45 7.06 -4.94 1.30
N HIS A 46 5.88 -4.51 1.76
CA HIS A 46 4.63 -5.25 1.59
C HIS A 46 4.26 -5.45 0.11
N LEU A 47 4.41 -4.41 -0.71
CA LEU A 47 4.16 -4.48 -2.15
C LEU A 47 5.04 -5.55 -2.82
N ARG A 48 6.31 -5.64 -2.41
CA ARG A 48 7.27 -6.61 -2.95
C ARG A 48 7.01 -8.02 -2.44
N ALA A 49 6.64 -8.18 -1.18
CA ALA A 49 6.37 -9.47 -0.55
C ALA A 49 5.14 -10.20 -1.11
N ASN A 50 4.17 -9.45 -1.67
CA ASN A 50 3.01 -9.99 -2.36
C ASN A 50 2.19 -11.03 -1.57
N ARG A 51 2.03 -10.82 -0.25
CA ARG A 51 1.15 -11.66 0.57
C ARG A 51 -0.31 -11.20 0.48
N PRO A 52 -1.30 -12.09 0.66
CA PRO A 52 -2.72 -11.71 0.70
C PRO A 52 -2.99 -10.65 1.78
N SER A 53 -2.37 -10.76 2.96
CA SER A 53 -2.52 -9.77 4.04
C SER A 53 -1.75 -8.46 3.82
N SER A 54 -0.95 -8.35 2.75
CA SER A 54 -0.15 -7.14 2.49
C SER A 54 -1.01 -5.95 2.12
N ALA A 55 -2.12 -6.17 1.42
CA ALA A 55 -3.08 -5.14 1.05
C ALA A 55 -3.72 -4.50 2.28
N GLU A 56 -4.24 -5.33 3.19
CA GLU A 56 -4.83 -4.89 4.45
C GLU A 56 -3.83 -4.12 5.33
N LYS A 57 -2.61 -4.65 5.49
CA LYS A 57 -1.56 -3.98 6.25
C LYS A 57 -1.16 -2.64 5.63
N ALA A 58 -1.02 -2.56 4.31
CA ALA A 58 -0.71 -1.32 3.61
C ALA A 58 -1.80 -0.25 3.82
N ASN A 59 -3.09 -0.64 3.80
CA ASN A 59 -4.20 0.27 4.10
C ASN A 59 -4.19 0.76 5.55
N ASN A 60 -3.87 -0.11 6.50
CA ASN A 60 -3.77 0.25 7.91
C ASN A 60 -2.64 1.27 8.12
N PHE A 61 -1.44 1.02 7.56
CA PHE A 61 -0.33 1.97 7.65
C PHE A 61 -0.64 3.32 7.01
N LEU A 62 -1.28 3.34 5.83
CA LEU A 62 -1.66 4.59 5.19
C LEU A 62 -2.72 5.37 6.00
N SER A 63 -3.71 4.67 6.56
CA SER A 63 -4.72 5.27 7.45
C SER A 63 -4.08 5.82 8.73
N GLN A 64 -3.09 5.10 9.29
CA GLN A 64 -2.33 5.54 10.44
C GLN A 64 -1.55 6.83 10.14
N MET A 65 -0.90 6.91 8.97
CA MET A 65 -0.21 8.13 8.53
C MET A 65 -1.17 9.32 8.43
N GLU A 66 -2.35 9.14 7.81
CA GLU A 66 -3.37 10.21 7.73
C GLU A 66 -3.85 10.64 9.12
N GLY A 67 -4.10 9.68 10.02
CA GLY A 67 -4.52 9.96 11.39
C GLY A 67 -3.47 10.73 12.19
N LEU A 68 -2.21 10.32 12.07
CA LEU A 68 -1.07 11.02 12.71
C LEU A 68 -0.88 12.41 12.12
N TYR A 69 -0.99 12.57 10.80
CA TYR A 69 -0.92 13.87 10.13
C TYR A 69 -2.05 14.79 10.61
N ASN A 70 -3.29 14.30 10.71
CA ASN A 70 -4.41 15.10 11.18
C ASN A 70 -4.27 15.52 12.66
N THR A 71 -3.67 14.67 13.49
CA THR A 71 -3.48 14.93 14.93
C THR A 71 -2.31 15.87 15.20
N THR A 72 -1.16 15.61 14.59
CA THR A 72 0.09 16.35 14.86
C THR A 72 0.29 17.54 13.92
N LYS A 73 -0.39 17.55 12.75
CA LYS A 73 -0.14 18.46 11.63
C LYS A 73 1.33 18.53 11.21
N ASN A 74 2.10 17.46 11.50
CA ASN A 74 3.51 17.41 11.17
C ASN A 74 3.70 17.04 9.70
N GLU A 75 4.30 17.94 8.93
CA GLU A 75 4.58 17.71 7.50
C GLU A 75 5.53 16.52 7.27
N ALA A 76 6.34 16.14 8.27
CA ALA A 76 7.25 15.01 8.18
C ALA A 76 6.55 13.63 8.06
N ILE A 77 5.25 13.58 8.35
CA ILE A 77 4.40 12.36 8.31
C ILE A 77 3.32 12.48 7.23
N LYS A 78 3.27 13.60 6.49
CA LYS A 78 2.28 13.82 5.44
C LYS A 78 2.38 12.69 4.39
N PRO A 79 1.26 12.01 4.06
CA PRO A 79 1.25 11.01 2.99
C PRO A 79 1.60 11.66 1.64
N ASP A 80 2.49 11.01 0.91
CA ASP A 80 2.94 11.46 -0.40
C ASP A 80 2.22 10.71 -1.53
N SER A 81 2.35 11.23 -2.75
CA SER A 81 1.90 10.53 -3.96
C SER A 81 2.45 9.09 -4.06
N LEU A 82 3.68 8.87 -3.56
CA LEU A 82 4.29 7.55 -3.50
C LEU A 82 3.58 6.62 -2.51
N SER A 83 3.17 7.11 -1.34
CA SER A 83 2.45 6.34 -0.31
C SER A 83 1.14 5.79 -0.87
N TYR A 84 0.30 6.65 -1.46
CA TYR A 84 -0.95 6.26 -2.10
C TYR A 84 -0.72 5.30 -3.27
N THR A 85 0.24 5.62 -4.15
CA THR A 85 0.55 4.77 -5.31
C THR A 85 1.01 3.38 -4.89
N ALA A 86 1.82 3.26 -3.83
CA ALA A 86 2.30 1.98 -3.34
C ALA A 86 1.17 1.13 -2.75
N THR A 87 0.29 1.73 -1.92
CA THR A 87 -0.88 1.06 -1.36
C THR A 87 -1.86 0.59 -2.43
N ILE A 88 -2.17 1.44 -3.44
CA ILE A 88 -3.04 1.05 -4.55
C ILE A 88 -2.44 -0.09 -5.37
N ASN A 89 -1.12 -0.10 -5.57
CA ASN A 89 -0.46 -1.23 -6.23
C ASN A 89 -0.48 -2.51 -5.39
N CYS A 90 -0.48 -2.43 -4.05
CA CYS A 90 -0.71 -3.58 -3.18
C CYS A 90 -2.13 -4.13 -3.38
N LEU A 91 -3.13 -3.24 -3.39
CA LEU A 91 -4.53 -3.60 -3.63
C LEU A 91 -4.74 -4.21 -5.01
N ALA A 92 -4.05 -3.70 -6.03
CA ALA A 92 -4.13 -4.21 -7.40
C ALA A 92 -3.65 -5.65 -7.56
N LYS A 93 -2.84 -6.16 -6.63
CA LYS A 93 -2.43 -7.56 -6.60
C LYS A 93 -3.44 -8.46 -5.89
N SER A 94 -4.30 -7.87 -5.06
CA SER A 94 -5.42 -8.59 -4.50
C SER A 94 -6.55 -8.68 -5.52
N THR A 95 -7.24 -9.81 -5.55
CA THR A 95 -8.33 -10.07 -6.51
C THR A 95 -9.72 -9.83 -5.89
N SER A 96 -9.81 -9.08 -4.79
CA SER A 96 -11.05 -8.85 -4.06
C SER A 96 -11.71 -7.54 -4.46
N GLU A 97 -13.03 -7.55 -4.61
CA GLU A 97 -13.84 -6.36 -4.93
C GLU A 97 -13.71 -5.27 -3.85
N ALA A 98 -13.63 -5.68 -2.58
CA ALA A 98 -13.42 -4.76 -1.46
C ALA A 98 -12.13 -3.95 -1.59
N ASP A 99 -11.05 -4.56 -2.11
CA ASP A 99 -9.76 -3.89 -2.29
C ASP A 99 -9.80 -2.89 -3.44
N LEU A 100 -10.56 -3.18 -4.51
CA LEU A 100 -10.82 -2.23 -5.59
C LEU A 100 -11.57 -0.99 -5.06
N GLN A 101 -12.62 -1.20 -4.27
CA GLN A 101 -13.40 -0.12 -3.70
C GLN A 101 -12.56 0.78 -2.79
N GLN A 102 -11.72 0.18 -1.94
CA GLN A 102 -10.76 0.92 -1.11
C GLN A 102 -9.73 1.68 -1.96
N GLY A 103 -9.23 1.09 -3.05
CA GLY A 103 -8.31 1.77 -3.97
C GLY A 103 -8.91 3.03 -4.61
N ILE A 104 -10.19 3.00 -4.96
CA ILE A 104 -10.93 4.16 -5.50
C ILE A 104 -11.10 5.23 -4.42
N GLU A 105 -11.47 4.85 -3.20
CA GLU A 105 -11.58 5.75 -2.07
C GLU A 105 -10.25 6.47 -1.79
N TRP A 106 -9.13 5.75 -1.85
CA TRP A 106 -7.81 6.35 -1.69
C TRP A 106 -7.50 7.41 -2.74
N VAL A 107 -7.89 7.20 -4.00
CA VAL A 107 -7.71 8.23 -5.05
C VAL A 107 -8.59 9.45 -4.80
N GLN A 108 -9.80 9.27 -4.26
CA GLN A 108 -10.65 10.40 -3.87
C GLN A 108 -10.02 11.20 -2.72
N ARG A 109 -9.49 10.53 -1.70
CA ARG A 109 -8.77 11.18 -0.58
C ARG A 109 -7.50 11.88 -1.03
N MET A 110 -6.75 11.27 -1.94
CA MET A 110 -5.55 11.86 -2.54
C MET A 110 -5.86 13.22 -3.19
N ARG A 111 -6.98 13.32 -3.93
CA ARG A 111 -7.47 14.60 -4.49
C ARG A 111 -7.92 15.59 -3.41
N ALA A 112 -8.51 15.11 -2.32
CA ALA A 112 -8.95 15.96 -1.22
C ALA A 112 -7.78 16.61 -0.46
N ILE A 113 -6.61 15.96 -0.43
CA ILE A 113 -5.39 16.44 0.24
C ILE A 113 -4.51 17.27 -0.74
N ASP A 114 -5.04 17.60 -1.93
CA ASP A 114 -4.37 18.32 -3.01
C ASP A 114 -3.06 17.62 -3.47
N VAL A 115 -3.04 16.29 -3.36
CA VAL A 115 -1.96 15.46 -3.91
C VAL A 115 -2.42 14.99 -5.29
N ASP A 116 -1.72 15.40 -6.35
CA ASP A 116 -2.17 15.09 -7.70
C ASP A 116 -1.95 13.60 -8.03
N PRO A 117 -3.01 12.83 -8.36
CA PRO A 117 -2.89 11.45 -8.80
C PRO A 117 -2.08 11.37 -10.08
N ASN A 118 -0.97 10.64 -10.03
CA ASN A 118 -0.07 10.49 -11.16
C ASN A 118 -0.51 9.32 -12.08
N ILE A 119 0.12 9.21 -13.24
CA ILE A 119 -0.15 8.12 -14.21
C ILE A 119 0.03 6.71 -13.61
N ARG A 120 0.92 6.56 -12.61
CA ARG A 120 1.15 5.28 -11.93
C ARG A 120 -0.02 4.91 -11.02
N THR A 121 -0.67 5.89 -10.39
CA THR A 121 -1.90 5.70 -9.60
C THR A 121 -3.01 5.14 -10.47
N PHE A 122 -3.28 5.76 -11.62
CA PHE A 122 -4.28 5.28 -12.57
C PHE A 122 -3.93 3.92 -13.17
N ALA A 123 -2.65 3.69 -13.52
CA ALA A 123 -2.19 2.39 -14.00
C ALA A 123 -2.38 1.28 -12.95
N GLY A 124 -2.22 1.60 -11.65
CA GLY A 124 -2.50 0.68 -10.55
C GLY A 124 -3.97 0.26 -10.51
N ILE A 125 -4.90 1.22 -10.63
CA ILE A 125 -6.34 0.93 -10.67
C ILE A 125 -6.70 0.07 -11.89
N VAL A 126 -6.19 0.42 -13.07
CA VAL A 126 -6.47 -0.37 -14.29
C VAL A 126 -5.99 -1.82 -14.13
N LYS A 127 -4.82 -2.03 -13.52
CA LYS A 127 -4.33 -3.38 -13.20
C LYS A 127 -5.27 -4.12 -12.25
N CYS A 128 -5.74 -3.45 -11.19
CA CYS A 128 -6.70 -4.03 -10.24
C CYS A 128 -7.98 -4.47 -10.94
N ILE A 129 -8.57 -3.58 -11.76
CA ILE A 129 -9.79 -3.85 -12.51
C ILE A 129 -9.59 -5.01 -13.50
N THR A 130 -8.46 -5.02 -14.21
CA THR A 130 -8.15 -6.09 -15.18
C THR A 130 -8.03 -7.45 -14.47
N ALA A 131 -7.36 -7.50 -13.32
CA ALA A 131 -7.24 -8.72 -12.52
C ALA A 131 -8.59 -9.21 -11.97
N TYR A 132 -9.47 -8.28 -11.58
CA TYR A 132 -10.82 -8.60 -11.13
C TYR A 132 -11.69 -9.21 -12.24
N TYR A 133 -11.73 -8.60 -13.44
CA TYR A 133 -12.51 -9.15 -14.56
C TYR A 133 -11.99 -10.51 -15.04
N GLN A 134 -10.66 -10.71 -15.09
CA GLN A 134 -10.08 -12.02 -15.40
C GLN A 134 -10.56 -13.10 -14.43
N ARG A 135 -10.68 -12.78 -13.14
CA ARG A 135 -11.18 -13.72 -12.13
C ARG A 135 -12.68 -13.99 -12.29
N LEU A 136 -13.47 -12.98 -12.65
CA LEU A 136 -14.89 -13.15 -12.92
C LEU A 136 -15.15 -14.07 -14.11
N GLU A 137 -14.39 -13.91 -15.21
CA GLU A 137 -14.48 -14.76 -16.40
C GLU A 137 -14.19 -16.24 -16.08
N ILE A 138 -13.19 -16.52 -15.23
CA ILE A 138 -12.89 -17.90 -14.79
C ILE A 138 -14.08 -18.50 -14.02
N ILE A 139 -14.68 -17.75 -13.09
CA ILE A 139 -15.80 -18.22 -12.28
C ILE A 139 -17.04 -18.48 -13.15
N HIS A 140 -17.32 -17.62 -14.13
CA HIS A 140 -18.46 -17.78 -15.03
C HIS A 140 -18.21 -18.88 -16.08
N GLY A 141 -16.96 -19.07 -16.52
CA GLY A 141 -16.57 -20.19 -17.39
C GLY A 141 -16.70 -21.56 -16.72
N GLU A 142 -16.41 -21.66 -15.41
CA GLU A 142 -16.61 -22.91 -14.64
C GLU A 142 -18.10 -23.24 -14.42
N SER A 143 -18.99 -22.25 -14.43
CA SER A 143 -20.44 -22.48 -14.29
C SER A 143 -21.13 -22.95 -15.57
N ASP A 144 -20.55 -22.71 -16.75
CA ASP A 144 -21.09 -23.16 -18.04
C ASP A 144 -20.61 -24.58 -18.42
N GLU A 145 -19.61 -25.14 -17.73
CA GLU A 145 -19.09 -26.50 -17.95
C GLU A 145 -19.68 -27.57 -16.99
N MET A 146 -20.55 -27.20 -16.05
CA MET A 146 -21.30 -28.13 -15.16
C MET A 146 -22.78 -28.23 -15.49
#